data_AF-A0A1F2TB65-F1
#
_entry.id   AF-A0A1F2TB65-F1
#
_cell.length_a   1.000
_cell.length_b   1.000
_cell.length_c   1.000
_cell.angle_alpha   90.00
_cell.angle_beta   90.00
_cell.angle_gamma   90.00
#
_symmetry.space_group_name_H-M   'P 1'
#
loop_
_entity.id
_entity.type
_entity.pdbx_description
1 polymer ?
#
loop_
_entity_poly.entity_id
_entity_poly.type
_entity_poly.pdbx_seq_one_letter_code
_entity_poly.pdbx_strand_id
1 'polypeptide(L)'
;METSKVGKRGSVVVPARLRRKFGIKEGGLVVAEERPDGILIRPAVALPVEIYTPERKAEFLLSNAVDAKDYRTAAAEVKKMGLEPSKIRHHKPRKRPA
;
A
#
# COMPACT_ATOMS: atom_id res chain seq x y z
N MET A 1 -6.44 26.17 -24.67
CA MET A 1 -5.08 25.59 -24.73
C MET A 1 -4.14 26.60 -24.09
N GLU A 2 -3.28 26.19 -23.18
CA GLU A 2 -2.34 27.08 -22.46
C GLU A 2 -0.92 26.58 -22.77
N THR A 3 -0.03 27.45 -23.24
CA THR A 3 1.38 27.11 -23.49
C THR A 3 2.23 27.44 -22.26
N SER A 4 3.33 26.73 -22.07
CA SER A 4 4.28 26.97 -20.99
C SER A 4 5.69 27.02 -21.55
N LYS A 5 6.50 27.96 -21.07
CA LYS A 5 7.89 28.07 -21.49
C LYS A 5 8.73 26.98 -20.83
N VAL A 6 9.69 26.46 -21.57
CA VAL A 6 10.70 25.53 -21.05
C VAL A 6 11.80 26.35 -20.39
N GLY A 7 12.13 26.04 -19.13
CA GLY A 7 13.24 26.65 -18.42
C GLY A 7 14.60 26.15 -18.93
N LYS A 8 15.70 26.80 -18.50
CA LYS A 8 17.09 26.48 -18.90
C LYS A 8 17.46 24.99 -18.72
N ARG A 9 16.82 24.29 -17.78
CA ARG A 9 17.07 22.88 -17.45
C ARG A 9 15.93 21.94 -17.87
N GLY A 10 15.09 22.34 -18.83
CA GLY A 10 13.99 21.50 -19.30
C GLY A 10 12.74 21.53 -18.41
N SER A 11 12.69 22.38 -17.37
CA SER A 11 11.53 22.46 -16.48
C SER A 11 10.32 23.08 -17.19
N VAL A 12 9.18 22.39 -17.17
CA VAL A 12 7.89 22.91 -17.66
C VAL A 12 6.97 23.15 -16.46
N VAL A 13 6.44 24.36 -16.34
CA VAL A 13 5.52 24.71 -15.26
C VAL A 13 4.10 24.34 -15.68
N VAL A 14 3.45 23.42 -14.97
CA VAL A 14 2.04 23.10 -15.21
C VAL A 14 1.18 24.32 -14.81
N PRO A 15 0.34 24.85 -15.72
CA PRO A 15 -0.51 26.00 -15.42
C PRO A 15 -1.39 25.80 -14.19
N ALA A 16 -1.59 26.88 -13.42
CA ALA A 16 -2.26 26.82 -12.12
C ALA A 16 -3.68 26.21 -12.20
N ARG A 17 -4.41 26.46 -13.30
CA ARG A 17 -5.74 25.89 -13.53
C ARG A 17 -5.69 24.36 -13.60
N LEU A 18 -4.70 23.80 -14.30
CA LEU A 18 -4.54 22.35 -14.43
C LEU A 18 -4.08 21.72 -13.12
N ARG A 19 -3.12 22.35 -12.42
CA ARG A 19 -2.70 21.88 -11.10
C ARG A 19 -3.87 21.74 -10.12
N ARG A 20 -4.74 22.76 -10.04
CA ARG A 20 -5.96 22.71 -9.21
C ARG A 20 -6.93 21.61 -9.64
N LYS A 21 -7.19 21.50 -10.95
CA LYS A 21 -8.11 20.49 -11.50
C LYS A 21 -7.66 19.05 -11.19
N PHE A 22 -6.35 18.79 -11.25
CA PHE A 22 -5.79 17.45 -11.05
C PHE A 22 -5.19 17.23 -9.66
N GLY A 23 -5.39 18.16 -8.72
CA GLY A 23 -4.92 18.02 -7.34
C GLY A 23 -3.39 18.00 -7.19
N ILE A 24 -2.64 18.56 -8.14
CA ILE A 24 -1.17 18.63 -8.07
C ILE A 24 -0.79 19.78 -7.13
N LYS A 25 -0.31 19.42 -5.95
CA LYS A 25 0.08 20.34 -4.87
C LYS A 25 1.60 20.37 -4.72
N GLU A 26 2.11 21.43 -4.11
CA GLU A 26 3.51 21.53 -3.72
C GLU A 26 3.92 20.34 -2.84
N GLY A 27 5.11 19.79 -3.07
CA GLY A 27 5.62 18.59 -2.39
C GLY A 27 4.94 17.27 -2.79
N GLY A 28 3.88 17.30 -3.61
CA GLY A 28 3.23 16.10 -4.12
C GLY A 28 4.08 15.39 -5.17
N LEU A 29 3.93 14.06 -5.24
CA LEU A 29 4.57 13.24 -6.26
C LEU A 29 3.71 13.19 -7.52
N VAL A 30 4.38 13.12 -8.67
CA VAL A 30 3.75 12.85 -9.96
C VAL A 30 4.56 11.77 -10.70
N VAL A 31 3.88 10.96 -11.49
CA VAL A 31 4.52 10.09 -12.49
C VAL A 31 4.50 10.81 -13.83
N ALA A 32 5.63 10.77 -14.53
CA ALA A 32 5.74 11.13 -15.94
C ALA A 32 5.92 9.86 -16.77
N GLU A 33 4.98 9.60 -17.67
CA GLU A 33 4.95 8.40 -18.52
C GLU A 33 5.06 8.80 -19.99
N GLU A 34 5.96 8.17 -20.72
CA GLU A 34 6.08 8.33 -22.17
C GLU A 34 4.88 7.68 -22.87
N ARG A 35 4.31 8.40 -23.83
CA ARG A 35 3.21 7.94 -24.68
C ARG A 35 3.45 8.37 -26.13
N PRO A 36 2.83 7.70 -27.12
CA PRO A 36 2.96 8.08 -28.53
C PRO A 36 2.60 9.55 -28.83
N ASP A 37 1.71 10.14 -28.04
CA ASP A 37 1.22 11.51 -28.16
C ASP A 37 1.92 12.51 -27.22
N GLY A 38 2.87 12.06 -26.39
CA GLY A 38 3.67 12.94 -25.52
C GLY A 38 3.93 12.36 -24.14
N ILE A 39 3.87 13.21 -23.11
CA ILE A 39 4.14 12.82 -21.72
C ILE A 39 2.84 12.91 -20.92
N LEU A 40 2.37 11.80 -20.38
CA LEU A 40 1.29 11.80 -19.40
C LEU A 40 1.84 12.10 -18.01
N ILE A 41 1.35 13.19 -17.41
CA ILE A 41 1.62 13.53 -16.01
C ILE A 41 0.41 13.18 -15.16
N ARG A 42 0.57 12.35 -14.13
CA ARG A 42 -0.49 12.00 -13.18
C ARG A 42 -0.02 12.06 -11.73
N PRO A 43 -0.88 12.45 -10.77
CA PRO A 43 -0.55 12.38 -9.35
C PRO A 43 -0.11 10.99 -8.92
N ALA A 44 0.80 10.92 -7.95
CA ALA A 44 1.37 9.71 -7.42
C ALA A 44 1.43 9.75 -5.89
N VAL A 45 1.49 8.56 -5.28
CA VAL A 45 1.69 8.37 -3.84
C VAL A 45 2.82 7.36 -3.64
N ALA A 46 3.70 7.63 -2.67
CA ALA A 46 4.68 6.66 -2.22
C ALA A 46 4.10 5.92 -1.02
N LEU A 47 3.88 4.61 -1.17
CA LEU A 47 3.42 3.74 -0.09
C LEU A 47 4.60 2.90 0.40
N PRO A 48 4.85 2.85 1.72
CA PRO A 48 5.84 1.92 2.25
C PRO A 48 5.37 0.49 1.98
N VAL A 49 6.27 -0.36 1.48
CA VAL A 49 6.01 -1.80 1.33
C VAL A 49 6.63 -2.49 2.54
N GLU A 50 5.79 -3.07 3.40
CA GLU A 50 6.27 -3.88 4.53
C GLU A 50 6.49 -5.33 4.08
N ILE A 51 7.75 -5.77 4.06
CA ILE A 51 8.12 -7.16 3.77
C ILE A 51 8.16 -7.92 5.10
N TYR A 52 7.15 -8.74 5.36
CA TYR A 52 7.07 -9.55 6.57
C TYR A 52 7.71 -10.93 6.40
N THR A 53 8.41 -11.38 7.45
CA THR A 53 8.85 -12.78 7.56
C THR A 53 7.65 -13.72 7.65
N PRO A 54 7.82 -15.01 7.31
CA PRO A 54 6.77 -16.01 7.49
C PRO A 54 6.19 -16.03 8.91
N GLU A 55 7.03 -15.88 9.94
CA GLU A 55 6.62 -15.88 11.35
C GLU A 55 5.75 -14.67 11.69
N ARG A 56 6.09 -13.48 11.16
CA ARG A 56 5.29 -12.27 11.38
C ARG A 56 3.93 -12.37 10.68
N LYS A 57 3.87 -12.96 9.49
CA LYS A 57 2.60 -13.27 8.80
C LYS A 57 1.76 -14.25 9.62
N ALA A 58 2.39 -15.30 10.16
CA ALA A 58 1.72 -16.27 11.01
C ALA A 58 1.17 -15.65 12.30
N GLU A 59 1.92 -14.76 12.94
CA GLU A 59 1.46 -14.01 14.11
C GLU A 59 0.19 -13.21 13.80
N PHE A 60 0.14 -12.53 12.66
CA PHE A 60 -1.04 -11.77 12.24
C PHE A 60 -2.25 -12.66 12.00
N LEU A 61 -2.07 -13.78 11.28
CA LEU A 61 -3.15 -14.73 11.02
C LEU A 61 -3.78 -15.22 12.33
N LEU A 62 -2.93 -15.56 13.31
CA LEU A 62 -3.40 -16.08 14.60
C LEU A 62 -3.98 -14.99 15.50
N SER A 63 -3.37 -13.80 15.55
CA SER A 63 -3.80 -12.69 16.42
C SER A 63 -5.06 -11.99 15.96
N ASN A 64 -5.33 -11.99 14.65
CA ASN A 64 -6.52 -11.35 14.08
C ASN A 64 -7.73 -12.28 14.01
N ALA A 65 -7.59 -13.55 14.42
CA ALA A 65 -8.71 -14.46 14.48
C ALA A 65 -9.80 -13.92 15.44
N VAL A 66 -11.03 -13.80 14.93
CA VAL A 66 -12.13 -13.15 15.66
C VAL A 66 -12.82 -14.09 16.64
N ASP A 67 -12.82 -15.40 16.35
CA ASP A 67 -13.40 -16.43 17.21
C ASP A 67 -12.62 -17.76 17.14
N ALA A 68 -13.06 -18.75 17.93
CA ALA A 68 -12.38 -20.05 17.99
C ALA A 68 -12.44 -20.85 16.68
N LYS A 69 -13.46 -20.63 15.84
CA LYS A 69 -13.55 -21.29 14.53
C LYS A 69 -12.54 -20.66 13.58
N ASP A 70 -12.50 -19.33 13.54
CA ASP A 70 -11.56 -18.55 12.76
C ASP A 70 -10.10 -18.87 13.14
N TYR A 71 -9.82 -18.97 14.45
CA TYR A 71 -8.50 -19.34 14.94
C TYR A 71 -8.05 -20.73 14.46
N ARG A 72 -8.96 -21.71 14.35
CA ARG A 72 -8.61 -23.04 13.81
C ARG A 72 -8.23 -22.96 12.33
N THR A 73 -8.93 -22.13 11.56
CA THR A 73 -8.61 -21.87 10.15
C THR A 73 -7.24 -21.20 10.04
N ALA A 74 -6.99 -20.14 10.81
CA ALA A 74 -5.70 -19.44 10.86
C ALA A 74 -4.55 -20.39 11.23
N ALA A 75 -4.74 -21.26 12.23
CA ALA A 75 -3.74 -22.24 12.62
C ALA A 75 -3.45 -23.28 11.52
N ALA A 76 -4.46 -23.67 10.74
CA ALA A 76 -4.25 -24.56 9.60
C ALA A 76 -3.43 -23.87 8.49
N GLU A 77 -3.69 -22.59 8.21
CA GLU A 77 -2.90 -21.81 7.25
C GLU A 77 -1.44 -21.65 7.70
N VAL A 78 -1.20 -21.36 8.98
CA VAL A 78 0.16 -21.28 9.54
C VAL A 78 0.91 -22.62 9.39
N LYS A 79 0.23 -23.75 9.57
CA LYS A 79 0.83 -25.08 9.31
C LYS A 79 1.18 -25.29 7.84
N LYS A 80 0.32 -24.84 6.90
CA LYS A 80 0.62 -24.91 5.46
C LYS A 80 1.84 -24.06 5.08
N MET A 81 2.13 -23.01 5.84
CA MET A 81 3.35 -22.21 5.70
C MET A 81 4.60 -22.90 6.26
N GLY A 82 4.49 -24.12 6.81
CA GLY A 82 5.60 -24.87 7.42
C GLY A 82 5.95 -24.43 8.84
N LEU A 83 5.06 -23.66 9.49
CA LEU A 83 5.28 -23.12 10.83
C LEU A 83 4.37 -23.79 11.86
N GLU A 84 4.85 -23.91 13.10
CA GLU A 84 4.07 -24.45 14.20
C GLU A 84 3.29 -23.34 14.93
N PRO A 85 1.94 -23.31 14.87
CA PRO A 85 1.15 -22.21 15.43
C PRO A 85 1.36 -21.98 16.93
N SER A 86 1.67 -23.04 17.68
CA SER A 86 1.94 -22.96 19.13
C SER A 86 3.27 -22.30 19.48
N LYS A 87 4.23 -22.25 18.54
CA LYS A 87 5.55 -21.61 18.73
C LYS A 87 5.55 -20.12 18.34
N ILE A 88 4.54 -19.66 17.62
CA ILE A 88 4.38 -18.26 17.24
C ILE A 88 3.78 -17.49 18.42
N ARG A 89 4.39 -16.37 18.83
CA ARG A 89 3.78 -15.48 19.83
C ARG A 89 2.58 -14.78 19.18
N HIS A 90 1.38 -14.94 19.74
CA HIS A 90 0.15 -14.33 19.22
C HIS A 90 -0.93 -14.24 20.31
N HIS A 91 -1.98 -13.46 20.05
CA HIS A 91 -3.14 -13.35 20.94
C HIS A 91 -4.25 -14.30 20.49
N LYS A 92 -4.90 -15.02 21.41
CA LYS A 92 -6.07 -15.85 21.07
C LYS A 92 -7.35 -15.02 21.14
N PRO A 93 -8.36 -15.31 20.30
CA PRO A 93 -9.65 -14.65 20.40
C PRO A 93 -10.24 -14.84 21.79
N ARG A 94 -10.78 -13.76 22.36
CA ARG A 94 -11.59 -13.85 23.58
C ARG A 94 -12.83 -14.68 23.29
N LYS A 95 -13.22 -15.57 24.20
CA LYS A 95 -14.51 -16.26 24.11
C LYS A 95 -15.60 -15.17 24.05
N ARG A 96 -16.45 -15.17 23.01
CA ARG A 96 -17.65 -14.34 23.03
C ARG A 96 -18.44 -14.70 24.30
N PRO A 97 -18.93 -13.71 25.08
CA PRO A 97 -19.92 -14.01 26.10
C PRO A 97 -21.13 -14.67 25.42
N ALA A 98 -21.65 -15.70 26.07
CA ALA A 98 -22.80 -16.48 25.60
C ALA A 98 -24.06 -15.60 25.45
#